data_AF-A0A1Y6AH60-F1
#
_entry.id   AF-A0A1Y6AH60-F1
#
_cell.length_a   1.000
_cell.length_b   1.000
_cell.length_c   1.000
_cell.angle_alpha   90.00
_cell.angle_beta   90.00
_cell.angle_gamma   90.00
#
_symmetry.space_group_name_H-M   'P 1'
#
loop_
_entity.id
_entity.type
_entity.pdbx_description
1 polymer ?
#
loop_
_entity_poly.entity_id
_entity_poly.type
_entity_poly.pdbx_seq_one_letter_code
_entity_poly.pdbx_strand_id
1 'polypeptide(L)'
;MTSIQIETNILNKWIEQFLPEYDLFFFPKKYGTVVEHFTSNTLLMPKEEFSNHTIFNNINSRNSYQVWNIHKDIQFVCVANPSLIMQWDKETRESIFRIQFEVNRGSIYEWDMIECVLEDIPSPSSKTFILQHVSPYSFTYDSKRYISMQKSLWDNLHKEFQYKFLLLLTKQFVYQTSLSKEQIKKFKKSFPYIAPYFNTFSTANGANCLAATLASICSEKSETKWIITKWVHDNSFLKGLQIKQYRLKSASIDSLQPSDILVWKNEKNKVLHASFHLGDGYFFNKDGQSFFNPWQLVHIETLLNTWGNERIEVYRK
;
A
#
# COMPACT_ATOMS: atom_id res chain seq x y z
N MET A 1 -0.49 -15.67 -17.24
CA MET A 1 -0.62 -14.54 -16.31
C MET A 1 -1.97 -13.88 -16.53
N THR A 2 -2.86 -13.91 -15.55
CA THR A 2 -4.06 -13.08 -15.58
C THR A 2 -3.64 -11.71 -15.04
N SER A 3 -3.26 -10.77 -15.90
CA SER A 3 -2.97 -9.41 -15.45
C SER A 3 -4.24 -8.84 -14.83
N ILE A 4 -4.19 -8.39 -13.58
CA ILE A 4 -5.30 -7.63 -12.99
C ILE A 4 -5.42 -6.33 -13.79
N GLN A 5 -6.51 -6.18 -14.54
CA GLN A 5 -6.75 -4.93 -15.26
C GLN A 5 -7.20 -3.86 -14.27
N ILE A 6 -6.55 -2.70 -14.34
CA ILE A 6 -6.89 -1.55 -13.51
C ILE A 6 -7.76 -0.62 -14.33
N GLU A 7 -8.97 -0.35 -13.86
CA GLU A 7 -9.89 0.56 -14.52
C GLU A 7 -9.38 2.02 -14.46
N THR A 8 -9.65 2.81 -15.49
CA THR A 8 -9.19 4.21 -15.59
C THR A 8 -9.70 5.10 -14.44
N ASN A 9 -10.92 4.85 -13.95
CA ASN A 9 -11.48 5.54 -12.78
C ASN A 9 -10.65 5.29 -11.51
N ILE A 10 -10.14 4.07 -11.30
CA ILE A 10 -9.27 3.70 -10.18
C ILE A 10 -7.95 4.45 -10.33
N LEU A 11 -7.33 4.42 -11.51
CA LEU A 11 -6.08 5.14 -11.76
C LEU A 11 -6.22 6.64 -11.52
N ASN A 12 -7.32 7.26 -11.97
CA ASN A 12 -7.61 8.67 -11.67
C ASN A 12 -7.64 8.94 -10.16
N LYS A 13 -8.33 8.09 -9.40
CA LYS A 13 -8.38 8.21 -7.93
C LYS A 13 -7.03 7.99 -7.26
N TRP A 14 -6.19 7.12 -7.80
CA TRP A 14 -4.85 6.92 -7.28
C TRP A 14 -3.95 8.10 -7.55
N ILE A 15 -4.03 8.72 -8.74
CA ILE A 15 -3.28 9.94 -9.02
C ILE A 15 -3.58 11.03 -7.98
N GLU A 16 -4.86 11.22 -7.65
CA GLU A 16 -5.30 12.19 -6.64
C GLU A 16 -4.79 11.87 -5.23
N GLN A 17 -4.50 10.60 -4.91
CA GLN A 17 -4.22 10.13 -3.54
C GLN A 17 -2.80 9.60 -3.34
N PHE A 18 -1.97 9.59 -4.39
CA PHE A 18 -0.67 8.92 -4.37
C PHE A 18 0.27 9.54 -3.33
N LEU A 19 0.29 10.87 -3.27
CA LEU A 19 0.97 11.64 -2.24
C LEU A 19 -0.04 12.57 -1.54
N PRO A 20 0.12 12.81 -0.22
CA PRO A 20 -0.70 13.80 0.48
C PRO A 20 -0.37 15.23 0.01
N GLU A 21 -1.19 16.20 0.45
CA GLU A 21 -1.05 17.63 0.13
C GLU A 21 0.15 18.33 0.82
N TYR A 22 1.07 17.55 1.36
CA TYR A 22 2.28 17.99 2.06
C TYR A 22 3.38 16.95 1.86
N ASP A 23 4.62 17.38 2.00
CA ASP A 23 5.77 16.48 1.95
C ASP A 23 6.23 16.10 3.36
N LEU A 24 6.67 14.86 3.54
CA LEU A 24 7.23 14.37 4.80
C LEU A 24 8.71 14.03 4.65
N PHE A 25 9.52 14.62 5.53
CA PHE A 25 10.95 14.33 5.64
C PHE A 25 11.29 13.87 7.06
N PHE A 26 12.15 12.86 7.18
CA PHE A 26 12.50 12.17 8.42
C PHE A 26 13.97 12.43 8.76
N PHE A 27 14.23 12.86 9.99
CA PHE A 27 15.57 13.29 10.42
C PHE A 27 16.03 12.62 11.72
N PRO A 28 17.16 11.89 11.67
CA PRO A 28 17.96 11.55 12.83
C PRO A 28 18.56 12.77 13.54
N LYS A 29 18.89 12.64 14.83
CA LYS A 29 19.53 13.71 15.62
C LYS A 29 20.80 14.28 14.98
N LYS A 30 21.60 13.40 14.35
CA LYS A 30 22.88 13.77 13.72
C LYS A 30 22.75 14.78 12.58
N TYR A 31 21.55 14.94 12.01
CA TYR A 31 21.29 15.88 10.93
C TYR A 31 20.60 17.16 11.42
N GLY A 32 20.78 17.52 12.69
CA GLY A 32 20.20 18.72 13.30
C GLY A 32 20.57 20.03 12.60
N THR A 33 21.68 20.09 11.87
CA THR A 33 22.07 21.27 11.06
C THR A 33 21.12 21.52 9.89
N VAL A 34 20.48 20.48 9.34
CA VAL A 34 19.51 20.62 8.24
C VAL A 34 18.26 21.38 8.69
N VAL A 35 17.99 21.42 10.00
CA VAL A 35 16.90 22.19 10.60
C VAL A 35 17.05 23.70 10.35
N GLU A 36 18.27 24.20 10.15
CA GLU A 36 18.52 25.62 9.87
C GLU A 36 17.89 26.09 8.55
N HIS A 37 17.65 25.16 7.61
CA HIS A 37 16.99 25.45 6.33
C HIS A 37 15.46 25.43 6.41
N PHE A 38 14.88 25.05 7.55
CA PHE A 38 13.44 24.98 7.73
C PHE A 38 12.88 26.36 8.05
N THR A 39 11.91 26.80 7.24
CA THR A 39 11.31 28.13 7.31
C THR A 39 9.89 28.06 7.88
N SER A 40 9.18 29.19 7.91
CA SER A 40 7.79 29.30 8.39
C SER A 40 6.79 28.37 7.68
N ASN A 41 7.15 27.78 6.54
CA ASN A 41 6.32 26.85 5.78
C ASN A 41 6.58 25.37 6.13
N THR A 42 7.15 25.12 7.31
CA THR A 42 7.42 23.78 7.84
C THR A 42 6.88 23.62 9.25
N LEU A 43 6.55 22.38 9.61
CA LEU A 43 6.32 21.95 10.98
C LEU A 43 7.34 20.87 11.31
N LEU A 44 8.29 21.19 12.18
CA LEU A 44 9.24 20.20 12.69
C LEU A 44 8.69 19.59 13.98
N MET A 45 8.30 18.32 13.91
CA MET A 45 7.64 17.62 15.01
C MET A 45 8.57 16.54 15.55
N PRO A 46 8.66 16.34 16.88
CA PRO A 46 9.23 15.13 17.44
C PRO A 46 8.51 13.89 16.90
N LYS A 47 9.24 12.78 16.72
CA LYS A 47 8.69 11.51 16.22
C LYS A 47 7.49 11.03 17.04
N GLU A 48 7.54 11.22 18.36
CA GLU A 48 6.46 10.84 19.29
C GLU A 48 5.18 11.64 19.06
N GLU A 49 5.32 12.96 18.82
CA GLU A 49 4.20 13.83 18.47
C GLU A 49 3.61 13.41 17.11
N PHE A 50 4.45 13.29 16.08
CA PHE A 50 4.02 12.85 14.74
C PHE A 50 3.29 11.50 14.79
N SER A 51 3.80 10.55 15.58
CA SER A 51 3.21 9.21 15.70
C SER A 51 1.77 9.22 16.20
N ASN A 52 1.40 10.23 17.00
CA ASN A 52 0.05 10.40 17.53
C ASN A 52 -0.79 11.43 16.73
N HIS A 53 -0.19 12.11 15.75
CA HIS A 53 -0.86 13.18 15.01
C HIS A 53 -1.85 12.64 13.98
N THR A 54 -3.14 12.81 14.20
CA THR A 54 -4.21 12.23 13.38
C THR A 54 -4.26 12.77 11.94
N ILE A 55 -3.79 14.01 11.72
CA ILE A 55 -3.80 14.64 10.40
C ILE A 55 -2.57 14.22 9.57
N PHE A 56 -1.40 14.05 10.21
CA PHE A 56 -0.12 13.83 9.50
C PHE A 56 0.29 12.36 9.47
N ASN A 57 -0.12 11.57 10.47
CA ASN A 57 0.03 10.13 10.52
C ASN A 57 -1.29 9.40 10.22
N ASN A 58 -2.02 9.90 9.23
CA ASN A 58 -3.25 9.28 8.73
C ASN A 58 -2.95 8.09 7.79
N ILE A 59 -3.99 7.37 7.35
CA ILE A 59 -3.84 6.18 6.50
C ILE A 59 -3.14 6.45 5.15
N ASN A 60 -3.37 7.62 4.54
CA ASN A 60 -2.77 7.98 3.27
C ASN A 60 -1.28 8.23 3.45
N SER A 61 -0.89 9.09 4.39
CA SER A 61 0.51 9.39 4.67
C SER A 61 1.27 8.15 5.13
N ARG A 62 0.59 7.29 5.91
CA ARG A 62 1.11 5.98 6.28
C ARG A 62 1.49 5.17 5.06
N ASN A 63 0.61 5.04 4.08
CA ASN A 63 0.84 4.22 2.89
C ASN A 63 1.82 4.87 1.90
N SER A 64 1.70 6.19 1.65
CA SER A 64 2.58 6.92 0.73
C SER A 64 4.04 6.92 1.19
N TYR A 65 4.29 7.13 2.49
CA TYR A 65 5.64 7.22 3.06
C TYR A 65 6.07 6.00 3.88
N GLN A 66 5.24 4.97 3.95
CA GLN A 66 5.47 3.74 4.74
C GLN A 66 5.86 4.01 6.20
N VAL A 67 5.16 4.96 6.85
CA VAL A 67 5.57 5.50 8.16
C VAL A 67 5.38 4.51 9.32
N TRP A 68 4.74 3.35 9.09
CA TRP A 68 4.64 2.28 10.11
C TRP A 68 5.98 1.60 10.43
N ASN A 69 7.02 1.85 9.62
CA ASN A 69 8.34 1.26 9.80
C ASN A 69 9.45 2.33 9.85
N ILE A 70 9.14 3.52 10.41
CA ILE A 70 10.13 4.59 10.61
C ILE A 70 11.32 4.08 11.44
N HIS A 71 12.54 4.33 10.95
CA HIS A 71 13.78 3.94 11.61
C HIS A 71 13.83 4.41 13.07
N LYS A 72 14.39 3.58 13.97
CA LYS A 72 14.44 3.87 15.41
C LYS A 72 15.19 5.17 15.73
N ASP A 73 16.21 5.49 14.94
CA ASP A 73 17.07 6.66 15.16
C ASP A 73 16.45 7.99 14.69
N ILE A 74 15.29 7.96 14.01
CA ILE A 74 14.56 9.18 13.67
C ILE A 74 14.12 9.88 14.96
N GLN A 75 14.43 11.17 15.06
CA GLN A 75 14.02 12.03 16.18
C GLN A 75 12.94 13.02 15.76
N PHE A 76 13.02 13.53 14.54
CA PHE A 76 12.11 14.55 14.04
C PHE A 76 11.51 14.16 12.69
N VAL A 77 10.28 14.61 12.47
CA VAL A 77 9.59 14.56 11.19
C VAL A 77 9.26 16.00 10.80
N CYS A 78 9.73 16.43 9.64
CA CYS A 78 9.38 17.71 9.04
C CYS A 78 8.20 17.51 8.11
N VAL A 79 7.10 18.21 8.39
CA VAL A 79 5.96 18.36 7.48
C VAL A 79 6.17 19.67 6.73
N ALA A 80 6.34 19.59 5.41
CA ALA A 80 6.65 20.74 4.58
C ALA A 80 5.53 21.05 3.59
N ASN A 81 5.32 22.34 3.32
CA ASN A 81 4.56 22.74 2.14
C ASN A 81 5.27 22.24 0.87
N PRO A 82 4.56 21.63 -0.10
CA PRO A 82 5.20 21.03 -1.29
C PRO A 82 6.05 22.01 -2.13
N SER A 83 5.74 23.30 -2.08
CA SER A 83 6.52 24.31 -2.82
C SER A 83 7.93 24.54 -2.24
N LEU A 84 8.19 24.11 -1.00
CA LEU A 84 9.40 24.46 -0.26
C LEU A 84 10.64 23.76 -0.81
N ILE A 85 10.52 22.50 -1.22
CA ILE A 85 11.67 21.71 -1.69
C ILE A 85 12.40 22.42 -2.84
N MET A 86 11.67 23.07 -3.73
CA MET A 86 12.22 23.80 -4.88
C MET A 86 12.82 25.16 -4.53
N GLN A 87 12.57 25.69 -3.33
CA GLN A 87 13.15 26.95 -2.85
C GLN A 87 14.56 26.74 -2.28
N TRP A 88 14.86 25.55 -1.77
CA TRP A 88 16.22 25.22 -1.33
C TRP A 88 17.17 25.11 -2.51
N ASP A 89 18.45 25.39 -2.29
CA ASP A 89 19.47 25.18 -3.31
C ASP A 89 19.68 23.68 -3.60
N LYS A 90 20.42 23.38 -4.66
CA LYS A 90 20.64 22.01 -5.12
C LYS A 90 21.34 21.15 -4.07
N GLU A 91 22.36 21.67 -3.39
CA GLU A 91 23.16 20.91 -2.42
C GLU A 91 22.31 20.55 -1.20
N THR A 92 21.52 21.51 -0.71
CA THR A 92 20.56 21.28 0.40
C THR A 92 19.50 20.24 0.01
N ARG A 93 18.90 20.33 -1.17
CA ARG A 93 17.92 19.32 -1.65
C ARG A 93 18.54 17.93 -1.72
N GLU A 94 19.70 17.78 -2.35
CA GLU A 94 20.37 16.49 -2.48
C GLU A 94 20.75 15.91 -1.12
N SER A 95 21.21 16.75 -0.19
CA SER A 95 21.49 16.35 1.19
C SER A 95 20.25 15.78 1.88
N ILE A 96 19.11 16.47 1.78
CA ILE A 96 17.83 16.01 2.33
C ILE A 96 17.42 14.67 1.72
N PHE A 97 17.48 14.52 0.39
CA PHE A 97 17.11 13.27 -0.29
C PHE A 97 18.03 12.10 0.09
N ARG A 98 19.33 12.34 0.26
CA ARG A 98 20.28 11.33 0.76
C ARG A 98 19.93 10.90 2.17
N ILE A 99 19.59 11.83 3.06
CA ILE A 99 19.12 11.50 4.41
C ILE A 99 17.87 10.63 4.34
N GLN A 100 16.91 10.99 3.48
CA GLN A 100 15.68 10.22 3.29
C GLN A 100 15.98 8.79 2.82
N PHE A 101 16.89 8.64 1.86
CA PHE A 101 17.35 7.34 1.40
C PHE A 101 18.02 6.51 2.50
N GLU A 102 18.95 7.09 3.25
CA GLU A 102 19.67 6.41 4.34
C GLU A 102 18.73 5.90 5.45
N VAL A 103 17.64 6.62 5.72
CA VAL A 103 16.64 6.20 6.71
C VAL A 103 15.51 5.38 6.07
N ASN A 104 15.64 5.04 4.79
CA ASN A 104 14.71 4.27 3.97
C ASN A 104 13.29 4.87 3.97
N ARG A 105 13.16 6.20 3.86
CA ARG A 105 11.87 6.93 3.86
C ARG A 105 11.85 8.05 2.83
N GLY A 106 10.78 8.85 2.80
CA GLY A 106 10.68 10.05 1.94
C GLY A 106 10.32 9.78 0.48
N SER A 107 9.60 8.67 0.21
CA SER A 107 9.11 8.32 -1.14
C SER A 107 10.23 8.30 -2.20
N ILE A 108 11.31 7.57 -1.88
CA ILE A 108 12.50 7.44 -2.72
C ILE A 108 12.37 6.22 -3.62
N TYR A 109 12.72 6.40 -4.89
CA TYR A 109 12.65 5.38 -5.93
C TYR A 109 13.96 5.31 -6.72
N GLU A 110 14.31 4.12 -7.19
CA GLU A 110 15.43 3.93 -8.11
C GLU A 110 15.11 4.58 -9.47
N TRP A 111 16.13 5.17 -10.08
CA TRP A 111 15.99 5.86 -11.36
C TRP A 111 15.53 4.95 -12.50
N ASP A 112 15.88 3.65 -12.44
CA ASP A 112 15.44 2.64 -13.41
C ASP A 112 13.92 2.60 -13.57
N MET A 113 13.15 2.90 -12.52
CA MET A 113 11.68 3.01 -12.65
C MET A 113 11.23 4.19 -13.50
N ILE A 114 11.97 5.30 -13.46
CA ILE A 114 11.72 6.46 -14.32
C ILE A 114 12.07 6.11 -15.76
N GLU A 115 13.18 5.43 -16.00
CA GLU A 115 13.60 5.00 -17.33
C GLU A 115 12.60 4.03 -17.96
N CYS A 116 12.17 3.00 -17.22
CA CYS A 116 11.13 2.08 -17.70
C CYS A 116 9.83 2.81 -18.09
N VAL A 117 9.41 3.81 -17.32
CA VAL A 117 8.21 4.59 -17.67
C VAL A 117 8.44 5.45 -18.92
N LEU A 118 9.63 6.04 -19.05
CA LEU A 118 9.98 6.88 -20.20
C LEU A 118 10.13 6.08 -21.50
N GLU A 119 10.58 4.83 -21.45
CA GLU A 119 10.64 3.94 -22.64
C GLU A 119 9.27 3.83 -23.31
N ASP A 120 8.23 3.67 -22.49
CA ASP A 120 6.84 3.50 -22.90
C ASP A 120 6.13 4.79 -23.35
N ILE A 121 6.79 5.95 -23.25
CA ILE A 121 6.24 7.24 -23.72
C ILE A 121 6.70 7.46 -25.16
N PRO A 122 5.80 7.57 -26.16
CA PRO A 122 6.23 7.61 -27.56
C PRO A 122 6.83 8.97 -27.97
N SER A 123 6.36 10.07 -27.37
CA SER A 123 6.71 11.43 -27.79
C SER A 123 8.06 11.90 -27.22
N PRO A 124 9.08 12.21 -28.05
CA PRO A 124 10.37 12.71 -27.58
C PRO A 124 10.27 14.03 -26.80
N SER A 125 9.39 14.95 -27.22
CA SER A 125 9.18 16.21 -26.51
C SER A 125 8.58 16.00 -25.11
N SER A 126 7.69 15.02 -24.97
CA SER A 126 7.13 14.64 -23.68
C SER A 126 8.20 14.04 -22.75
N LYS A 127 9.09 13.18 -23.29
CA LYS A 127 10.23 12.65 -22.51
C LYS A 127 11.14 13.77 -22.01
N THR A 128 11.52 14.70 -22.89
CA THR A 128 12.37 15.84 -22.52
C THR A 128 11.71 16.70 -21.44
N PHE A 129 10.42 17.01 -21.59
CA PHE A 129 9.66 17.76 -20.59
C PHE A 129 9.67 17.06 -19.23
N ILE A 130 9.39 15.75 -19.20
CA ILE A 130 9.40 14.96 -17.97
C ILE A 130 10.80 14.99 -17.33
N LEU A 131 11.85 14.71 -18.11
CA LEU A 131 13.24 14.72 -17.65
C LEU A 131 13.65 16.06 -17.02
N GLN A 132 13.21 17.18 -17.60
CA GLN A 132 13.44 18.51 -17.03
C GLN A 132 12.76 18.68 -15.66
N HIS A 133 11.56 18.13 -15.47
CA HIS A 133 10.83 18.24 -14.21
C HIS A 133 11.35 17.28 -13.13
N VAL A 134 11.78 16.07 -13.49
CA VAL A 134 12.31 15.10 -12.52
C VAL A 134 13.75 15.38 -12.09
N SER A 135 14.54 16.05 -12.94
CA SER A 135 15.97 16.29 -12.69
C SER A 135 16.27 16.97 -11.35
N PRO A 136 15.56 18.05 -10.93
CA PRO A 136 15.80 18.71 -9.64
C PRO A 136 15.51 17.85 -8.41
N TYR A 137 14.76 16.77 -8.57
CA TYR A 137 14.36 15.84 -7.52
C TYR A 137 15.22 14.57 -7.49
N SER A 138 16.20 14.49 -8.39
CA SER A 138 17.11 13.35 -8.49
C SER A 138 18.42 13.60 -7.75
N PHE A 139 19.03 12.53 -7.25
CA PHE A 139 20.33 12.57 -6.59
C PHE A 139 21.09 11.26 -6.86
N THR A 140 22.39 11.26 -6.60
CA THR A 140 23.25 10.07 -6.73
C THR A 140 23.73 9.60 -5.37
N TYR A 141 23.72 8.30 -5.15
CA TYR A 141 24.27 7.63 -3.97
C TYR A 141 24.91 6.31 -4.41
N ASP A 142 26.15 6.03 -4.00
CA ASP A 142 26.92 4.84 -4.40
C ASP A 142 26.85 4.51 -5.91
N SER A 143 27.12 5.53 -6.74
CA SER A 143 27.08 5.44 -8.21
C SER A 143 25.72 5.06 -8.83
N LYS A 144 24.65 4.98 -8.03
CA LYS A 144 23.28 4.80 -8.50
C LYS A 144 22.50 6.10 -8.40
N ARG A 145 21.56 6.28 -9.33
CA ARG A 145 20.67 7.44 -9.35
C ARG A 145 19.33 7.08 -8.72
N TYR A 146 18.80 8.03 -7.97
CA TYR A 146 17.53 7.94 -7.29
C TYR A 146 16.71 9.19 -7.54
N ILE A 147 15.42 9.09 -7.26
CA ILE A 147 14.50 10.22 -7.28
C ILE A 147 13.67 10.23 -6.00
N SER A 148 13.46 11.42 -5.47
CA SER A 148 12.49 11.65 -4.41
C SER A 148 11.18 12.15 -5.01
N MET A 149 10.15 11.31 -4.96
CA MET A 149 8.84 11.68 -5.51
C MET A 149 8.09 12.53 -4.48
N GLN A 150 8.06 13.83 -4.74
CA GLN A 150 7.40 14.83 -3.88
C GLN A 150 6.10 15.31 -4.52
N LYS A 151 5.21 15.89 -3.71
CA LYS A 151 3.86 16.29 -4.17
C LYS A 151 3.93 17.32 -5.29
N SER A 152 4.80 18.32 -5.18
CA SER A 152 5.02 19.33 -6.23
C SER A 152 5.50 18.72 -7.55
N LEU A 153 6.38 17.71 -7.50
CA LEU A 153 6.80 16.99 -8.70
C LEU A 153 5.62 16.23 -9.29
N TRP A 154 4.96 15.41 -8.47
CA TRP A 154 3.87 14.54 -8.90
C TRP A 154 2.78 15.31 -9.64
N ASP A 155 2.32 16.43 -9.07
CA ASP A 155 1.23 17.22 -9.64
C ASP A 155 1.59 17.90 -10.97
N ASN A 156 2.88 18.12 -11.24
CA ASN A 156 3.36 18.74 -12.48
C ASN A 156 3.78 17.72 -13.55
N LEU A 157 3.78 16.43 -13.23
CA LEU A 157 4.06 15.38 -14.21
C LEU A 157 2.86 15.12 -15.11
N HIS A 158 3.14 14.81 -16.38
CA HIS A 158 2.09 14.48 -17.34
C HIS A 158 1.28 13.25 -16.88
N LYS A 159 -0.03 13.27 -17.10
CA LYS A 159 -0.94 12.21 -16.64
C LYS A 159 -0.57 10.82 -17.17
N GLU A 160 -0.05 10.76 -18.39
CA GLU A 160 0.44 9.50 -18.97
C GLU A 160 1.62 8.91 -18.19
N PHE A 161 2.55 9.76 -17.74
CA PHE A 161 3.67 9.33 -16.89
C PHE A 161 3.14 8.81 -15.55
N GLN A 162 2.25 9.57 -14.91
CA GLN A 162 1.63 9.18 -13.65
C GLN A 162 0.94 7.81 -13.76
N TYR A 163 0.15 7.57 -14.80
CA TYR A 163 -0.50 6.27 -15.02
C TYR A 163 0.52 5.13 -15.15
N LYS A 164 1.51 5.28 -16.03
CA LYS A 164 2.51 4.24 -16.29
C LYS A 164 3.35 3.96 -15.03
N PHE A 165 3.71 5.00 -14.27
CA PHE A 165 4.43 4.87 -13.01
C PHE A 165 3.61 4.09 -11.96
N LEU A 166 2.33 4.42 -11.78
CA LEU A 166 1.46 3.67 -10.87
C LEU A 166 1.27 2.21 -11.31
N LEU A 167 1.12 1.96 -12.61
CA LEU A 167 1.03 0.61 -13.17
C LEU A 167 2.32 -0.20 -12.98
N LEU A 168 3.48 0.46 -13.00
CA LEU A 168 4.75 -0.20 -12.70
C LEU A 168 4.84 -0.57 -11.21
N LEU A 169 4.45 0.35 -10.32
CA LEU A 169 4.42 0.10 -8.88
C LEU A 169 3.50 -1.06 -8.50
N THR A 170 2.33 -1.20 -9.14
CA THR A 170 1.36 -2.26 -8.79
C THR A 170 1.89 -3.66 -9.03
N LYS A 171 2.82 -3.85 -9.97
CA LYS A 171 3.44 -5.15 -10.26
C LYS A 171 4.13 -5.75 -9.03
N GLN A 172 4.55 -4.93 -8.07
CA GLN A 172 5.19 -5.37 -6.83
C GLN A 172 4.20 -6.00 -5.83
N PHE A 173 2.88 -5.86 -6.06
CA PHE A 173 1.83 -6.26 -5.12
C PHE A 173 0.90 -7.36 -5.65
N VAL A 174 1.04 -7.74 -6.92
CA VAL A 174 0.19 -8.74 -7.58
C VAL A 174 0.89 -10.09 -7.55
N TYR A 175 0.24 -11.10 -6.98
CA TYR A 175 0.76 -12.47 -7.03
C TYR A 175 0.44 -13.13 -8.36
N GLN A 176 1.33 -14.03 -8.77
CA GLN A 176 1.04 -14.94 -9.87
C GLN A 176 0.07 -16.02 -9.43
N THR A 177 -0.91 -16.32 -10.27
CA THR A 177 -1.94 -17.34 -10.01
C THR A 177 -2.10 -18.21 -11.25
N SER A 178 -2.40 -19.49 -11.04
CA SER A 178 -2.63 -20.50 -12.09
C SER A 178 -4.13 -20.79 -12.32
N LEU A 179 -5.02 -19.92 -11.82
CA LEU A 179 -6.47 -20.12 -11.90
C LEU A 179 -6.99 -20.11 -13.34
N SER A 180 -7.77 -21.14 -13.69
CA SER A 180 -8.50 -21.17 -14.96
C SER A 180 -9.74 -20.27 -14.95
N LYS A 181 -10.24 -19.92 -16.13
CA LYS A 181 -11.49 -19.15 -16.27
C LYS A 181 -12.68 -19.90 -15.67
N GLU A 182 -12.69 -21.23 -15.78
CA GLU A 182 -13.72 -22.12 -15.26
C GLU A 182 -13.72 -22.14 -13.73
N GLN A 183 -12.54 -22.20 -13.11
CA GLN A 183 -12.40 -22.12 -11.65
C GLN A 183 -12.90 -20.77 -11.12
N ILE A 184 -12.51 -19.67 -11.77
CA ILE A 184 -13.02 -18.33 -11.42
C ILE A 184 -14.54 -18.28 -11.55
N LYS A 185 -15.11 -18.85 -12.63
CA LYS A 185 -16.57 -18.92 -12.82
C LYS A 185 -17.26 -19.73 -11.72
N LYS A 186 -16.68 -20.85 -11.29
CA LYS A 186 -17.17 -21.67 -10.15
C LYS A 186 -17.19 -20.83 -8.87
N PHE A 187 -16.10 -20.15 -8.53
CA PHE A 187 -16.06 -19.29 -7.34
C PHE A 187 -17.06 -18.14 -7.41
N LYS A 188 -17.21 -17.49 -8.57
CA LYS A 188 -18.21 -16.43 -8.75
C LYS A 188 -19.64 -16.91 -8.52
N LYS A 189 -19.95 -18.16 -8.88
CA LYS A 189 -21.26 -18.77 -8.63
C LYS A 189 -21.46 -19.10 -7.16
N SER A 190 -20.43 -19.62 -6.49
CA SER A 190 -20.50 -20.00 -5.06
C SER A 190 -20.50 -18.79 -4.12
N PHE A 191 -19.82 -17.70 -4.49
CA PHE A 191 -19.62 -16.52 -3.65
C PHE A 191 -20.01 -15.22 -4.38
N PRO A 192 -21.28 -15.08 -4.80
CA PRO A 192 -21.71 -14.01 -5.71
C PRO A 192 -21.58 -12.60 -5.14
N TYR A 193 -21.62 -12.44 -3.80
CA TYR A 193 -21.54 -11.12 -3.17
C TYR A 193 -20.13 -10.53 -3.19
N ILE A 194 -19.10 -11.36 -2.95
CA ILE A 194 -17.69 -10.95 -2.96
C ILE A 194 -17.04 -11.09 -4.35
N ALA A 195 -17.63 -11.88 -5.25
CA ALA A 195 -17.20 -12.06 -6.63
C ALA A 195 -16.82 -10.78 -7.41
N PRO A 196 -17.51 -9.63 -7.25
CA PRO A 196 -17.12 -8.37 -7.91
C PRO A 196 -15.73 -7.84 -7.51
N TYR A 197 -15.18 -8.32 -6.40
CA TYR A 197 -13.89 -7.90 -5.85
C TYR A 197 -12.75 -8.87 -6.19
N PHE A 198 -13.03 -9.96 -6.91
CA PHE A 198 -11.99 -10.92 -7.29
C PHE A 198 -11.02 -10.31 -8.28
N ASN A 199 -9.74 -10.25 -7.89
CA ASN A 199 -8.66 -9.70 -8.72
C ASN A 199 -8.99 -8.28 -9.15
N THR A 200 -9.30 -7.41 -8.19
CA THR A 200 -9.56 -5.98 -8.42
C THR A 200 -8.82 -5.13 -7.39
N PHE A 201 -8.83 -3.82 -7.61
CA PHE A 201 -8.17 -2.85 -6.76
C PHE A 201 -9.17 -1.94 -6.06
N SER A 202 -8.81 -1.42 -4.89
CA SER A 202 -9.61 -0.39 -4.22
C SER A 202 -9.27 0.98 -4.82
N THR A 203 -10.25 1.88 -4.85
CA THR A 203 -10.04 3.28 -5.27
C THR A 203 -9.32 4.13 -4.22
N ALA A 204 -9.25 3.67 -2.98
CA ALA A 204 -8.70 4.40 -1.85
C ALA A 204 -7.98 3.47 -0.86
N ASN A 205 -7.15 4.08 -0.02
CA ASN A 205 -6.48 3.42 1.11
C ASN A 205 -7.47 3.03 2.21
N GLY A 206 -7.07 2.08 3.06
CA GLY A 206 -7.74 1.77 4.34
C GLY A 206 -8.44 0.42 4.39
N ALA A 207 -9.02 -0.04 3.27
CA ALA A 207 -9.50 -1.42 3.16
C ALA A 207 -8.36 -2.39 3.52
N ASN A 208 -8.60 -3.40 4.37
CA ASN A 208 -7.56 -4.35 4.80
C ASN A 208 -8.02 -5.82 4.75
N CYS A 209 -7.12 -6.74 5.06
CA CYS A 209 -7.39 -8.20 5.08
C CYS A 209 -8.61 -8.57 5.95
N LEU A 210 -8.76 -7.93 7.10
CA LEU A 210 -9.85 -8.19 8.04
C LEU A 210 -11.21 -7.77 7.45
N ALA A 211 -11.26 -6.61 6.82
CA ALA A 211 -12.45 -6.15 6.11
C ALA A 211 -12.78 -7.05 4.92
N ALA A 212 -11.78 -7.45 4.13
CA ALA A 212 -11.95 -8.37 3.01
C ALA A 212 -12.53 -9.72 3.44
N THR A 213 -12.04 -10.25 4.55
CA THR A 213 -12.52 -11.51 5.12
C THR A 213 -13.95 -11.39 5.65
N LEU A 214 -14.27 -10.34 6.42
CA LEU A 214 -15.65 -10.12 6.90
C LEU A 214 -16.63 -9.92 5.74
N ALA A 215 -16.25 -9.15 4.73
CA ALA A 215 -17.08 -8.92 3.56
C ALA A 215 -17.38 -10.24 2.80
N SER A 216 -16.47 -11.21 2.85
CA SER A 216 -16.64 -12.51 2.19
C SER A 216 -17.71 -13.39 2.83
N ILE A 217 -18.04 -13.16 4.11
CA ILE A 217 -19.05 -13.91 4.86
C ILE A 217 -20.38 -13.15 5.01
N CYS A 218 -20.52 -12.02 4.33
CA CYS A 218 -21.77 -11.28 4.26
C CYS A 218 -22.81 -12.02 3.40
N SER A 219 -24.08 -11.83 3.73
CA SER A 219 -25.20 -12.46 3.01
C SER A 219 -25.94 -11.48 2.10
N GLU A 220 -25.50 -10.22 2.05
CA GLU A 220 -26.10 -9.17 1.24
C GLU A 220 -25.05 -8.35 0.48
N LYS A 221 -25.41 -7.89 -0.72
CA LYS A 221 -24.54 -7.06 -1.57
C LYS A 221 -24.26 -5.68 -0.96
N SER A 222 -25.26 -5.07 -0.33
CA SER A 222 -25.16 -3.79 0.38
C SER A 222 -24.14 -3.86 1.53
N GLU A 223 -24.26 -4.90 2.36
CA GLU A 223 -23.36 -5.18 3.47
C GLU A 223 -21.93 -5.43 2.98
N THR A 224 -21.77 -6.30 1.98
CA THR A 224 -20.46 -6.59 1.37
C THR A 224 -19.78 -5.31 0.88
N LYS A 225 -20.51 -4.49 0.11
CA LYS A 225 -20.00 -3.21 -0.43
C LYS A 225 -19.61 -2.22 0.68
N TRP A 226 -20.33 -2.21 1.79
CA TRP A 226 -20.01 -1.33 2.90
C TRP A 226 -18.76 -1.82 3.65
N ILE A 227 -18.69 -3.10 4.04
CA ILE A 227 -17.60 -3.67 4.84
C ILE A 227 -16.28 -3.70 4.08
N ILE A 228 -16.27 -4.13 2.82
CA ILE A 228 -15.04 -4.38 2.03
C ILE A 228 -14.12 -3.16 1.93
N THR A 229 -14.66 -1.94 2.12
CA THR A 229 -13.93 -0.67 2.03
C THR A 229 -13.43 -0.14 3.38
N LYS A 230 -13.75 -0.80 4.49
CA LYS A 230 -13.43 -0.31 5.84
C LYS A 230 -12.04 -0.71 6.29
N TRP A 231 -11.49 0.09 7.20
CA TRP A 231 -10.34 -0.31 7.99
C TRP A 231 -10.83 -1.01 9.26
N VAL A 232 -10.74 -2.34 9.29
CA VAL A 232 -11.22 -3.14 10.43
C VAL A 232 -10.04 -3.51 11.34
N HIS A 233 -10.24 -3.37 12.66
CA HIS A 233 -9.28 -3.79 13.69
C HIS A 233 -9.61 -5.18 14.26
N ASP A 234 -8.62 -5.80 14.90
CA ASP A 234 -8.66 -7.15 15.48
C ASP A 234 -9.93 -7.45 16.31
N ASN A 235 -10.28 -6.60 17.28
CA ASN A 235 -11.42 -6.82 18.15
C ASN A 235 -12.75 -6.72 17.39
N SER A 236 -12.87 -5.75 16.48
CA SER A 236 -14.05 -5.62 15.61
C SER A 236 -14.17 -6.80 14.65
N PHE A 237 -13.04 -7.31 14.15
CA PHE A 237 -12.98 -8.50 13.31
C PHE A 237 -13.51 -9.74 14.03
N LEU A 238 -12.96 -10.06 15.20
CA LEU A 238 -13.36 -11.23 15.98
C LEU A 238 -14.84 -11.16 16.42
N LYS A 239 -15.32 -9.97 16.82
CA LYS A 239 -16.76 -9.76 17.09
C LYS A 239 -17.60 -9.94 15.84
N GLY A 240 -17.14 -9.48 14.68
CA GLY A 240 -17.80 -9.69 13.40
C GLY A 240 -17.95 -11.17 13.05
N LEU A 241 -16.89 -11.97 13.25
CA LEU A 241 -16.95 -13.43 13.08
C LEU A 241 -18.01 -14.05 14.00
N GLN A 242 -18.01 -13.68 15.28
CA GLN A 242 -18.97 -14.18 16.26
C GLN A 242 -20.43 -13.84 15.89
N ILE A 243 -20.69 -12.60 15.47
CA ILE A 243 -22.03 -12.16 15.03
C ILE A 243 -22.50 -12.97 13.82
N LYS A 244 -21.58 -13.30 12.91
CA LYS A 244 -21.85 -14.16 11.74
C LYS A 244 -21.79 -15.66 12.05
N GLN A 245 -21.70 -16.01 13.33
CA GLN A 245 -21.68 -17.38 13.88
C GLN A 245 -20.43 -18.18 13.53
N TYR A 246 -19.36 -17.56 13.05
CA TYR A 246 -18.07 -18.21 12.85
C TYR A 246 -17.37 -18.44 14.20
N ARG A 247 -16.95 -19.68 14.44
CA ARG A 247 -16.25 -20.10 15.66
C ARG A 247 -14.94 -20.80 15.30
N LEU A 248 -14.00 -20.78 16.23
CA LEU A 248 -12.77 -21.55 16.13
C LEU A 248 -13.11 -23.04 16.01
N LYS A 249 -12.67 -23.68 14.93
CA LYS A 249 -12.92 -25.08 14.63
C LYS A 249 -11.69 -25.94 14.84
N SER A 250 -10.53 -25.49 14.37
CA SER A 250 -9.25 -26.18 14.51
C SER A 250 -8.09 -25.17 14.56
N ALA A 251 -6.96 -25.62 15.08
CA ALA A 251 -5.66 -24.95 14.97
C ALA A 251 -4.76 -25.63 13.92
N SER A 252 -5.36 -26.32 12.94
CA SER A 252 -4.70 -26.97 11.82
C SER A 252 -5.49 -26.74 10.53
N ILE A 253 -4.74 -26.61 9.42
CA ILE A 253 -5.23 -26.39 8.06
C ILE A 253 -5.48 -27.69 7.27
N ASP A 254 -5.26 -28.87 7.86
CA ASP A 254 -5.29 -30.16 7.14
C ASP A 254 -6.66 -30.53 6.57
N SER A 255 -7.74 -29.91 7.08
CA SER A 255 -9.13 -30.23 6.71
C SER A 255 -9.94 -28.98 6.34
N LEU A 256 -9.38 -28.14 5.48
CA LEU A 256 -10.04 -26.92 5.01
C LEU A 256 -11.25 -27.22 4.13
N GLN A 257 -12.34 -26.50 4.39
CA GLN A 257 -13.59 -26.55 3.64
C GLN A 257 -13.87 -25.18 3.03
N PRO A 258 -14.54 -25.12 1.86
CA PRO A 258 -15.00 -23.83 1.32
C PRO A 258 -15.79 -23.06 2.37
N SER A 259 -15.59 -21.75 2.40
CA SER A 259 -16.10 -20.82 3.43
C SER A 259 -15.35 -20.81 4.76
N ASP A 260 -14.32 -21.63 4.95
CA ASP A 260 -13.44 -21.47 6.12
C ASP A 260 -12.67 -20.15 6.07
N ILE A 261 -12.30 -19.66 7.24
CA ILE A 261 -11.44 -18.50 7.40
C ILE A 261 -10.16 -18.93 8.08
N LEU A 262 -9.02 -18.59 7.48
CA LEU A 262 -7.73 -18.68 8.15
C LEU A 262 -7.45 -17.36 8.86
N VAL A 263 -6.98 -17.44 10.11
CA VAL A 263 -6.59 -16.29 10.93
C VAL A 263 -5.18 -16.54 11.47
N TRP A 264 -4.23 -15.70 11.08
CA TRP A 264 -2.87 -15.70 11.63
C TRP A 264 -2.81 -14.80 12.85
N LYS A 265 -2.25 -15.30 13.95
CA LYS A 265 -2.07 -14.55 15.19
C LYS A 265 -0.60 -14.47 15.60
N ASN A 266 -0.25 -13.39 16.28
CA ASN A 266 1.06 -13.31 16.95
C ASN A 266 1.03 -14.00 18.32
N GLU A 267 2.17 -13.97 19.02
CA GLU A 267 2.33 -14.59 20.34
C GLU A 267 1.45 -13.97 21.43
N LYS A 268 0.99 -12.73 21.22
CA LYS A 268 0.07 -12.02 22.11
C LYS A 268 -1.40 -12.22 21.71
N ASN A 269 -1.69 -13.23 20.88
CA ASN A 269 -3.01 -13.54 20.32
C ASN A 269 -3.65 -12.41 19.50
N LYS A 270 -2.88 -11.41 19.07
CA LYS A 270 -3.36 -10.36 18.18
C LYS A 270 -3.44 -10.88 16.76
N VAL A 271 -4.56 -10.62 16.09
CA VAL A 271 -4.76 -10.96 14.67
C VAL A 271 -3.79 -10.14 13.81
N LEU A 272 -2.96 -10.83 13.05
CA LEU A 272 -2.03 -10.26 12.07
C LEU A 272 -2.65 -10.22 10.67
N HIS A 273 -3.31 -11.31 10.29
CA HIS A 273 -3.90 -11.48 8.96
C HIS A 273 -5.09 -12.42 9.01
N ALA A 274 -5.99 -12.28 8.04
CA ALA A 274 -7.07 -13.23 7.81
C ALA A 274 -7.41 -13.34 6.32
N SER A 275 -7.85 -14.51 5.90
CA SER A 275 -8.18 -14.80 4.50
C SER A 275 -9.34 -15.79 4.39
N PHE A 276 -10.14 -15.67 3.33
CA PHE A 276 -11.37 -16.47 3.15
C PHE A 276 -11.18 -17.58 2.12
N HIS A 277 -11.37 -18.84 2.52
CA HIS A 277 -11.18 -20.01 1.66
C HIS A 277 -12.34 -20.20 0.69
N LEU A 278 -12.06 -20.11 -0.61
CA LEU A 278 -13.05 -20.32 -1.68
C LEU A 278 -13.21 -21.80 -2.05
N GLY A 279 -12.21 -22.62 -1.74
CA GLY A 279 -12.12 -24.03 -2.13
C GLY A 279 -10.92 -24.29 -3.04
N ASP A 280 -10.61 -25.58 -3.23
CA ASP A 280 -9.51 -26.05 -4.08
C ASP A 280 -8.15 -25.40 -3.74
N GLY A 281 -7.92 -25.04 -2.46
CA GLY A 281 -6.69 -24.40 -1.98
C GLY A 281 -6.59 -22.90 -2.26
N TYR A 282 -7.64 -22.28 -2.80
CA TYR A 282 -7.66 -20.86 -3.15
C TYR A 282 -8.41 -20.00 -2.15
N PHE A 283 -7.90 -18.78 -1.98
CA PHE A 283 -8.35 -17.83 -0.99
C PHE A 283 -8.64 -16.47 -1.61
N PHE A 284 -9.69 -15.81 -1.13
CA PHE A 284 -9.90 -14.39 -1.35
C PHE A 284 -9.11 -13.60 -0.31
N ASN A 285 -8.14 -12.80 -0.79
CA ASN A 285 -7.13 -12.18 0.05
C ASN A 285 -6.90 -10.70 -0.29
N LYS A 286 -6.41 -9.93 0.69
CA LYS A 286 -5.83 -8.60 0.50
C LYS A 286 -4.69 -8.37 1.48
N ASP A 287 -3.47 -8.22 0.98
CA ASP A 287 -2.29 -8.02 1.82
C ASP A 287 -2.04 -6.55 2.10
N GLY A 288 -2.50 -6.08 3.26
CA GLY A 288 -2.26 -4.71 3.69
C GLY A 288 -3.40 -3.75 3.35
N GLN A 289 -3.11 -2.47 3.51
CA GLN A 289 -4.11 -1.40 3.56
C GLN A 289 -3.91 -0.33 2.48
N SER A 290 -2.92 -0.50 1.61
CA SER A 290 -2.72 0.39 0.47
C SER A 290 -3.74 0.08 -0.61
N PHE A 291 -4.10 1.10 -1.39
CA PHE A 291 -4.84 0.88 -2.62
C PHE A 291 -4.03 0.06 -3.64
N PHE A 292 -2.69 0.08 -3.57
CA PHE A 292 -1.83 -0.77 -4.40
C PHE A 292 -1.90 -2.25 -4.05
N ASN A 293 -2.45 -2.63 -2.89
CA ASN A 293 -2.68 -4.02 -2.57
C ASN A 293 -4.02 -4.46 -3.16
N PRO A 294 -4.07 -5.35 -4.16
CA PRO A 294 -5.35 -5.76 -4.73
C PRO A 294 -6.14 -6.64 -3.75
N TRP A 295 -7.44 -6.70 -3.95
CA TRP A 295 -8.20 -7.88 -3.58
C TRP A 295 -7.95 -8.95 -4.63
N GLN A 296 -7.31 -10.04 -4.25
CA GLN A 296 -6.83 -11.04 -5.20
C GLN A 296 -7.12 -12.46 -4.72
N LEU A 297 -7.25 -13.35 -5.70
CA LEU A 297 -7.36 -14.78 -5.47
C LEU A 297 -5.96 -15.37 -5.40
N VAL A 298 -5.61 -16.00 -4.28
CA VAL A 298 -4.26 -16.55 -4.07
C VAL A 298 -4.34 -18.01 -3.64
N HIS A 299 -3.30 -18.77 -3.96
CA HIS A 299 -3.17 -20.14 -3.45
C HIS A 299 -2.68 -20.13 -2.00
N ILE A 300 -3.01 -21.17 -1.23
CA ILE A 300 -2.61 -21.29 0.18
C ILE A 300 -1.09 -21.18 0.36
N GLU A 301 -0.30 -21.71 -0.58
CA GLU A 301 1.17 -21.60 -0.56
C GLU A 301 1.65 -20.15 -0.54
N THR A 302 0.98 -19.25 -1.26
CA THR A 302 1.30 -17.81 -1.24
C THR A 302 1.07 -17.21 0.14
N LEU A 303 -0.04 -17.58 0.80
CA LEU A 303 -0.35 -17.11 2.14
C LEU A 303 0.64 -17.63 3.17
N LEU A 304 0.97 -18.92 3.10
CA LEU A 304 1.93 -19.58 3.98
C LEU A 304 3.34 -19.00 3.84
N ASN A 305 3.79 -18.72 2.62
CA ASN A 305 5.08 -18.08 2.37
C ASN A 305 5.14 -16.64 2.89
N THR A 306 4.01 -15.93 2.87
CA THR A 306 3.93 -14.51 3.26
C THR A 306 3.73 -14.32 4.76
N TRP A 307 2.86 -15.12 5.37
CA TRP A 307 2.39 -14.96 6.76
C TRP A 307 2.90 -16.03 7.72
N GLY A 308 3.58 -17.06 7.19
CA GLY A 308 4.14 -18.17 7.95
C GLY A 308 3.18 -19.35 8.11
N ASN A 309 3.75 -20.46 8.61
CA ASN A 309 3.07 -21.74 8.81
C ASN A 309 2.61 -21.97 10.27
N GLU A 310 2.82 -20.99 11.13
CA GLU A 310 2.58 -21.11 12.57
C GLU A 310 1.41 -20.24 13.02
N ARG A 311 0.80 -20.61 14.15
CA ARG A 311 -0.25 -19.83 14.83
C ARG A 311 -1.43 -19.47 13.90
N ILE A 312 -1.81 -20.42 13.06
CA ILE A 312 -2.95 -20.34 12.15
C ILE A 312 -4.16 -20.98 12.82
N GLU A 313 -5.24 -20.22 12.93
CA GLU A 313 -6.52 -20.71 13.40
C GLU A 313 -7.52 -20.80 12.25
N VAL A 314 -8.35 -21.84 12.26
CA VAL A 314 -9.44 -22.03 11.30
C VAL A 314 -10.77 -21.69 11.95
N TYR A 315 -11.49 -20.73 11.38
CA TYR A 315 -12.84 -20.37 11.79
C TYR A 315 -13.85 -20.89 10.77
N ARG A 316 -14.95 -21.46 11.28
CA ARG A 316 -16.05 -22.02 10.49
C ARG A 316 -17.38 -21.67 11.13
N LYS A 317 -18.40 -21.47 10.31
CA LYS A 317 -19.78 -21.24 10.77
C LYS A 317 -20.38 -22.45 11.47
#